data_AF-A0A916GAQ7-F1
#
_entry.id   AF-A0A916GAQ7-F1
#
_cell.length_a   1.000
_cell.length_b   1.000
_cell.length_c   1.000
_cell.angle_alpha   90.00
_cell.angle_beta   90.00
_cell.angle_gamma   90.00
#
_symmetry.space_group_name_H-M   'P 1'
#
loop_
_entity.id
_entity.type
_entity.pdbx_description
1 polymer ?
#
loop_
_entity_poly.entity_id
_entity_poly.type
_entity_poly.pdbx_seq_one_letter_code
_entity_poly.pdbx_strand_id
1 'polypeptide(L)'
;MDWDDNKLVGISRSLTDFCYCCYLSDLAVRKEYQRVGIGKKLIALTKEIIGDQTMLLLLSAPSAIDYYPKIHFQKVDNGFIIKRKK
;
A
#
# COMPACT_ATOMS: atom_id res chain seq x y z
N MET A 1 -0.58 5.72 -9.79
CA MET A 1 0.50 6.74 -9.67
C MET A 1 -0.15 8.09 -9.42
N ASP A 2 0.57 9.03 -8.81
CA ASP A 2 0.11 10.41 -8.62
C ASP A 2 1.20 11.38 -9.09
N TRP A 3 0.79 12.47 -9.74
CA TRP A 3 1.68 13.41 -10.44
C TRP A 3 1.33 14.84 -10.05
N ASP A 4 2.37 15.66 -9.90
CA ASP A 4 2.29 17.12 -9.79
C ASP A 4 3.06 17.70 -10.99
N ASP A 5 2.32 18.23 -11.96
CA ASP A 5 2.81 18.48 -13.33
C ASP A 5 3.57 17.28 -13.90
N ASN A 6 4.85 17.47 -14.27
CA ASN A 6 5.72 16.42 -14.81
C ASN A 6 6.52 15.69 -13.72
N LYS A 7 6.20 15.87 -12.44
CA LYS A 7 6.88 15.20 -11.31
C LYS A 7 6.01 14.06 -10.77
N LEU A 8 6.52 12.84 -10.84
CA LEU A 8 5.90 11.69 -10.15
C LEU A 8 6.02 11.90 -8.64
N VAL A 9 4.91 12.14 -7.95
CA VAL A 9 4.88 12.43 -6.50
C VAL A 9 4.50 11.23 -5.65
N GLY A 10 3.86 10.21 -6.23
CA GLY A 10 3.56 8.98 -5.51
C GLY A 10 3.29 7.76 -6.41
N ILE A 11 3.57 6.58 -5.88
CA ILE A 11 3.35 5.30 -6.56
C ILE A 11 2.81 4.25 -5.58
N SER A 12 1.87 3.44 -6.05
CA SER A 12 1.55 2.13 -5.49
C SER A 12 1.87 1.07 -6.53
N ARG A 13 2.60 0.02 -6.14
CA ARG A 13 2.86 -1.16 -6.96
C ARG A 13 2.35 -2.39 -6.24
N SER A 14 1.48 -3.12 -6.91
CA SER A 14 0.83 -4.30 -6.36
C SER A 14 0.86 -5.49 -7.31
N LEU A 15 0.77 -6.69 -6.74
CA LEU A 15 0.54 -7.94 -7.47
C LEU A 15 -0.79 -8.53 -6.99
N THR A 16 -1.68 -8.91 -7.90
CA THR A 16 -2.99 -9.44 -7.54
C THR A 16 -3.46 -10.50 -8.54
N ASP A 17 -4.28 -11.42 -8.06
CA ASP A 17 -5.04 -12.39 -8.86
C ASP A 17 -6.48 -11.93 -9.15
N PHE A 18 -6.87 -10.74 -8.68
CA PHE A 18 -8.22 -10.16 -8.78
C PHE A 18 -9.35 -11.03 -8.19
N CYS A 19 -9.01 -11.99 -7.32
CA CYS A 19 -9.98 -12.92 -6.76
C CYS A 19 -9.79 -13.08 -5.25
N TYR A 20 -8.58 -13.42 -4.82
CA TYR A 20 -8.31 -13.71 -3.42
C TYR A 20 -7.45 -12.63 -2.76
N CYS A 21 -6.33 -12.24 -3.38
CA CYS A 21 -5.43 -11.28 -2.75
C CYS A 21 -4.73 -10.31 -3.71
N CYS A 22 -4.33 -9.19 -3.12
CA CYS A 22 -3.53 -8.14 -3.69
C CYS A 22 -2.42 -7.80 -2.70
N TYR A 23 -1.17 -8.10 -3.05
CA TYR A 23 -0.02 -7.69 -2.29
C TYR A 23 0.46 -6.31 -2.76
N LEU A 24 0.24 -5.27 -1.94
CA LEU A 24 0.79 -3.93 -2.12
C LEU A 24 2.26 -3.92 -1.71
N SER A 25 3.12 -4.22 -2.67
CA SER A 25 4.55 -4.40 -2.46
C SER A 25 5.27 -3.08 -2.21
N ASP A 26 4.91 -2.02 -2.91
CA ASP A 26 5.49 -0.69 -2.70
C ASP A 26 4.40 0.36 -2.60
N LEU A 27 4.52 1.23 -1.60
CA LEU A 27 3.75 2.45 -1.47
C LEU A 27 4.72 3.56 -1.08
N ALA A 28 4.97 4.48 -2.01
CA ALA A 28 5.92 5.56 -1.79
C ALA A 28 5.32 6.90 -2.21
N VAL A 29 5.58 7.92 -1.39
CA VAL A 29 5.24 9.31 -1.64
C VAL A 29 6.47 10.14 -1.37
N ARG A 30 6.79 11.05 -2.30
CA ARG A 30 7.90 12.02 -2.14
C ARG A 30 7.78 12.74 -0.80
N LYS A 31 8.91 12.95 -0.13
CA LYS A 31 8.94 13.45 1.26
C LYS A 31 8.22 14.79 1.40
N GLU A 32 8.40 15.68 0.44
CA GLU A 32 7.77 17.00 0.38
C GLU A 32 6.25 16.95 0.07
N TYR A 33 5.73 15.79 -0.35
CA TYR A 33 4.31 15.51 -0.60
C TYR A 33 3.71 14.53 0.42
N GLN A 34 4.40 14.23 1.52
CA GLN A 34 3.85 13.37 2.57
C GLN A 34 2.83 14.15 3.43
N ARG A 35 1.96 13.40 4.12
CA ARG A 35 0.95 13.94 5.06
C ARG A 35 -0.16 14.81 4.44
N VAL A 36 -0.20 14.96 3.11
CA VAL A 36 -1.30 15.63 2.38
C VAL A 36 -2.32 14.64 1.78
N GLY A 37 -2.25 13.36 2.15
CA GLY A 37 -3.27 12.36 1.79
C GLY A 37 -2.98 11.51 0.54
N ILE A 38 -1.90 11.76 -0.21
CA ILE A 38 -1.56 11.00 -1.44
C ILE A 38 -1.46 9.49 -1.17
N GLY A 39 -0.80 9.08 -0.09
CA GLY A 39 -0.69 7.65 0.24
C GLY A 39 -2.05 6.98 0.47
N LYS A 40 -2.98 7.68 1.14
CA LYS A 40 -4.35 7.20 1.35
C LYS A 40 -5.12 7.12 0.03
N LYS A 41 -4.96 8.11 -0.86
CA LYS A 41 -5.56 8.13 -2.20
C LYS A 41 -5.05 6.96 -3.07
N LEU A 42 -3.74 6.70 -3.07
CA LEU A 42 -3.15 5.59 -3.83
C LEU A 42 -3.66 4.22 -3.34
N ILE A 43 -3.82 4.05 -2.03
CA ILE A 43 -4.44 2.84 -1.45
C ILE A 43 -5.91 2.73 -1.88
N ALA A 44 -6.67 3.82 -1.82
CA ALA A 44 -8.09 3.83 -2.21
C ALA A 44 -8.26 3.44 -3.70
N LEU A 45 -7.46 4.01 -4.59
CA LEU A 45 -7.44 3.65 -6.01
C LEU A 45 -7.05 2.17 -6.21
N THR A 46 -6.09 1.68 -5.43
CA THR A 46 -5.71 0.26 -5.48
C THR A 46 -6.89 -0.63 -5.08
N LYS A 47 -7.63 -0.28 -4.02
CA LYS A 47 -8.84 -0.99 -3.60
C LYS A 47 -9.95 -0.95 -4.65
N GLU A 48 -10.17 0.21 -5.26
CA GLU A 48 -11.18 0.38 -6.32
C GLU A 48 -10.90 -0.55 -7.51
N ILE A 49 -9.63 -0.66 -7.93
CA ILE A 49 -9.22 -1.51 -9.05
C ILE A 49 -9.37 -3.00 -8.75
N ILE A 50 -9.01 -3.46 -7.55
CA ILE A 50 -9.06 -4.89 -7.20
C ILE A 50 -10.44 -5.37 -6.73
N GLY A 51 -11.32 -4.44 -6.36
CA GLY A 51 -12.66 -4.72 -5.84
C GLY A 51 -12.70 -5.22 -4.40
N ASP A 52 -13.90 -5.17 -3.79
CA ASP A 52 -14.10 -5.47 -2.36
C ASP A 52 -13.95 -6.95 -1.99
N GLN A 53 -14.02 -7.85 -2.97
CA GLN A 53 -13.83 -9.29 -2.75
C GLN A 53 -12.35 -9.69 -2.69
N THR A 54 -11.43 -8.79 -3.06
CA THR A 54 -9.98 -9.05 -3.04
C THR A 54 -9.34 -8.49 -1.78
N MET A 55 -8.63 -9.33 -1.00
CA MET A 55 -7.87 -8.88 0.17
C MET A 55 -6.71 -7.96 -0.25
N LEU A 56 -6.52 -6.82 0.43
CA LEU A 56 -5.34 -5.97 0.25
C LEU A 56 -4.35 -6.16 1.41
N LEU A 57 -3.17 -6.69 1.13
CA LEU A 57 -2.11 -7.01 2.08
C LEU A 57 -0.83 -6.21 1.81
N LEU A 58 -0.09 -5.85 2.85
CA LEU A 58 1.24 -5.23 2.74
C LEU A 58 2.16 -5.64 3.90
N LEU A 59 3.46 -5.44 3.71
CA LEU A 59 4.45 -5.49 4.78
C LEU A 59 4.90 -4.07 5.10
N SER A 60 4.54 -3.56 6.28
CA SER A 60 4.88 -2.20 6.67
C SER A 60 6.37 -2.04 6.91
N ALA A 61 6.93 -0.91 6.44
CA ALA A 61 8.22 -0.44 6.96
C ALA A 61 8.11 -0.13 8.46
N PRO A 62 9.19 -0.26 9.26
CA PRO A 62 9.16 0.02 10.70
C PRO A 62 8.62 1.41 11.05
N SER A 63 8.96 2.42 10.24
CA SER A 63 8.52 3.82 10.42
C SER A 63 7.03 4.06 10.14
N ALA A 64 6.32 3.10 9.53
CA ALA A 64 4.93 3.22 9.11
C ALA A 64 3.98 2.26 9.83
N ILE A 65 4.46 1.52 10.84
CA ILE A 65 3.67 0.46 11.49
C ILE A 65 2.37 0.99 12.15
N ASP A 66 2.42 2.20 12.70
CA ASP A 66 1.28 2.86 13.34
C ASP A 66 0.42 3.66 12.37
N TYR A 67 0.81 3.77 11.10
CA TYR A 67 0.04 4.48 10.07
C TYR A 67 -1.14 3.64 9.58
N TYR A 68 -0.90 2.38 9.23
CA TYR A 68 -1.90 1.52 8.59
C TYR A 68 -3.17 1.27 9.42
N PRO A 69 -3.09 1.04 10.76
CA PRO A 69 -4.29 0.93 11.58
C PRO A 69 -5.19 2.17 11.53
N LYS A 70 -4.62 3.37 11.37
CA LYS A 70 -5.37 4.64 11.27
C LYS A 70 -6.18 4.77 9.99
N ILE A 71 -5.88 3.94 8.98
CA ILE A 71 -6.59 3.89 7.70
C ILE A 71 -7.27 2.52 7.49
N HIS A 72 -7.72 1.90 8.59
CA HIS A 72 -8.56 0.70 8.62
C HIS A 72 -7.89 -0.60 8.14
N PHE A 73 -6.56 -0.65 8.06
CA PHE A 73 -5.87 -1.94 7.95
C PHE A 73 -5.89 -2.65 9.30
N GLN A 74 -6.08 -3.96 9.25
CA GLN A 74 -5.93 -4.84 10.40
C GLN A 74 -4.55 -5.51 10.35
N LYS A 75 -3.99 -5.86 11.51
CA LYS A 75 -2.78 -6.69 11.56
C LYS A 75 -3.12 -8.12 11.17
N VAL A 76 -2.17 -8.80 10.54
CA VAL A 76 -2.30 -10.22 10.16
C VAL A 76 -1.64 -11.06 11.23
N ASP A 77 -2.44 -11.74 12.04
CA ASP A 77 -1.95 -12.54 13.17
C ASP A 77 -1.55 -13.97 12.77
N ASN A 78 -2.02 -14.44 11.61
CA ASN A 78 -1.75 -15.77 11.05
C ASN A 78 -0.73 -15.74 9.89
N GLY A 79 0.11 -14.70 9.84
CA GLY A 79 1.11 -14.53 8.79
C GLY A 79 2.41 -15.27 9.08
N PHE A 80 2.93 -16.01 8.11
CA PHE A 80 4.24 -16.66 8.17
C PHE A 80 5.11 -16.20 7.00
N ILE A 81 6.39 -15.95 7.25
CA ILE A 81 7.33 -15.45 6.24
C ILE A 81 8.63 -16.25 6.26
N ILE A 82 9.25 -16.38 5.08
CA ILE A 82 10.66 -16.73 4.95
C ILE A 82 11.40 -15.44 4.59
N LYS A 83 12.36 -15.04 5.41
CA LYS A 83 13.14 -13.83 5.16
C LYS A 83 14.03 -14.01 3.92
N ARG A 84 14.14 -12.95 3.13
CA ARG A 84 15.12 -12.90 2.03
C ARG A 84 16.53 -13.07 2.59
N LYS A 85 17.36 -13.86 1.92
CA LYS A 85 18.80 -13.86 2.12
C LYS A 85 19.36 -12.63 1.39
N LYS A 86 20.18 -11.85 2.08
CA LYS A 86 20.89 -10.71 1.47
C LYS A 86 22.00 -11.21 0.56
#